data_AF-A0A7S3QWK9-F1
#
_entry.id   AF-A0A7S3QWK9-F1
#
_cell.length_a   1.000
_cell.length_b   1.000
_cell.length_c   1.000
_cell.angle_alpha   90.00
_cell.angle_beta   90.00
_cell.angle_gamma   90.00
#
_symmetry.space_group_name_H-M   'P 1'
#
loop_
_entity.id
_entity.type
_entity.pdbx_description
1 polymer ?
#
loop_
_entity_poly.entity_id
_entity_poly.type
_entity_poly.pdbx_seq_one_letter_code
_entity_poly.pdbx_strand_id
1 'polypeptide(L)'
;MYNWNTMNQKVFKRLGFSVAKQDFEAIANCQPGAIERLLKLAKIKIAKFKEEGGAGAFTAPAVPRVANLAHHHSEQHMGGQAPSGYTQNGGDPMGAAQRAHAHSQAHAHANVLMTGRSEAAAEKDHTLNELRETNEILETKVRKMEQLVRLKDSKIATLMGKLQAAGIS
;
A
#
# COMPACT_ATOMS: atom_id res chain seq x y z
N MET A 1 -26.29 0.00 -0.75
CA MET A 1 -26.05 -1.37 -0.24
C MET A 1 -25.44 -2.33 -1.25
N TYR A 2 -25.87 -2.36 -2.52
CA TYR A 2 -25.32 -3.24 -3.57
C TYR A 2 -23.78 -3.24 -3.64
N ASN A 3 -23.15 -2.06 -3.68
CA ASN A 3 -21.69 -1.92 -3.75
C ASN A 3 -20.97 -2.58 -2.57
N TRP A 4 -21.43 -2.35 -1.34
CA TRP A 4 -20.88 -2.94 -0.13
C TRP A 4 -20.99 -4.47 -0.13
N ASN A 5 -22.11 -5.01 -0.61
CA ASN A 5 -22.27 -6.45 -0.74
C ASN A 5 -21.31 -7.06 -1.77
N THR A 6 -21.14 -6.42 -2.93
CA THR A 6 -20.18 -6.85 -3.95
C THR A 6 -18.75 -6.86 -3.41
N MET A 7 -18.35 -5.82 -2.67
CA MET A 7 -17.04 -5.76 -2.04
C MET A 7 -16.87 -6.83 -0.96
N ASN A 8 -17.89 -7.08 -0.14
CA ASN A 8 -17.87 -8.14 0.87
C ASN A 8 -17.63 -9.51 0.23
N GLN A 9 -18.30 -9.79 -0.89
CA GLN A 9 -18.21 -11.08 -1.58
C GLN A 9 -16.91 -11.26 -2.38
N LYS A 10 -16.41 -10.21 -3.04
CA LYS A 10 -15.27 -10.33 -3.96
C LYS A 10 -13.93 -9.96 -3.34
N VAL A 11 -13.93 -9.07 -2.34
CA VAL A 11 -12.70 -8.52 -1.75
C VAL A 11 -12.53 -9.03 -0.34
N PHE A 12 -13.47 -8.76 0.56
CA PHE A 12 -13.29 -9.11 1.98
C PHE A 12 -13.22 -10.62 2.19
N LYS A 13 -14.06 -11.41 1.50
CA LYS A 13 -13.95 -12.88 1.52
C LYS A 13 -12.56 -13.38 1.10
N ARG A 14 -11.92 -12.73 0.11
CA ARG A 14 -10.57 -13.11 -0.35
C ARG A 14 -9.48 -12.70 0.66
N LEU A 15 -9.72 -11.62 1.40
CA LEU A 15 -8.91 -11.20 2.55
C LEU A 15 -9.20 -12.02 3.82
N GLY A 16 -10.07 -13.04 3.75
CA GLY A 16 -10.36 -13.94 4.87
C GLY A 16 -11.24 -13.32 5.96
N PHE A 17 -12.14 -12.39 5.62
CA PHE A 17 -13.17 -11.91 6.54
C PHE A 17 -14.46 -11.52 5.82
N SER A 18 -15.56 -11.42 6.57
CA SER A 18 -16.82 -10.89 6.06
C SER A 18 -17.41 -9.92 7.08
N VAL A 19 -18.21 -8.99 6.59
CA VAL A 19 -18.82 -7.92 7.37
C VAL A 19 -20.34 -8.07 7.32
N ALA A 20 -21.02 -7.84 8.44
CA ALA A 20 -22.45 -7.99 8.54
C ALA A 20 -23.21 -6.86 7.83
N LYS A 21 -24.44 -7.13 7.42
CA LYS A 21 -25.30 -6.14 6.76
C LYS A 21 -25.51 -4.88 7.61
N GLN A 22 -25.68 -5.07 8.92
CA GLN A 22 -25.89 -3.99 9.89
C GLN A 22 -24.71 -3.03 9.96
N ASP A 23 -23.47 -3.52 9.84
CA ASP A 23 -22.28 -2.66 9.83
C ASP A 23 -22.23 -1.79 8.56
N PHE A 24 -22.64 -2.33 7.41
CA PHE A 24 -22.75 -1.53 6.19
C PHE A 24 -23.88 -0.52 6.24
N GLU A 25 -25.00 -0.84 6.90
CA GLU A 25 -26.08 0.11 7.17
C GLU A 25 -25.57 1.23 8.10
N ALA A 26 -24.80 0.91 9.13
CA ALA A 26 -24.17 1.90 10.00
C ALA A 26 -23.20 2.81 9.22
N ILE A 27 -22.38 2.26 8.31
CA ILE A 27 -21.48 3.03 7.45
C ILE A 27 -22.26 3.92 6.48
N ALA A 28 -23.30 3.37 5.84
CA ALA A 28 -24.13 4.12 4.89
C ALA A 28 -24.90 5.27 5.56
N ASN A 29 -25.27 5.10 6.83
CA ASN A 29 -25.90 6.12 7.67
C ASN A 29 -24.89 7.03 8.37
N CYS A 30 -23.61 6.98 7.98
CA CYS A 30 -22.53 7.81 8.54
C CYS A 30 -22.45 7.74 10.07
N GLN A 31 -22.72 6.58 10.67
CA GLN A 31 -22.65 6.41 12.11
C GLN A 31 -21.19 6.60 12.58
N PRO A 32 -20.95 7.45 13.60
CA PRO A 32 -19.60 7.68 14.11
C PRO A 32 -18.90 6.38 14.50
N GLY A 33 -17.65 6.21 14.09
CA GLY A 33 -16.85 5.02 14.41
C GLY A 33 -17.13 3.80 13.53
N ALA A 34 -18.17 3.79 12.69
CA ALA A 34 -18.53 2.61 11.90
C ALA A 34 -17.49 2.30 10.81
N ILE A 35 -17.06 3.33 10.07
CA ILE A 35 -16.06 3.16 9.02
C ILE A 35 -14.67 2.88 9.61
N GLU A 36 -14.35 3.50 10.74
CA GLU A 36 -13.08 3.37 11.44
C GLU A 36 -12.86 1.94 11.95
N ARG A 37 -13.92 1.30 12.51
CA ARG A 37 -13.87 -0.11 12.91
C ARG A 37 -13.61 -1.02 11.72
N LEU A 38 -14.31 -0.80 10.60
CA LEU A 38 -14.12 -1.60 9.39
C LEU A 38 -12.71 -1.45 8.82
N LEU A 39 -12.21 -0.22 8.71
CA LEU A 39 -10.88 0.07 8.18
C LEU A 39 -9.77 -0.50 9.06
N LYS A 40 -9.93 -0.42 10.40
CA LYS A 40 -8.99 -1.06 11.34
C LYS A 40 -8.93 -2.57 11.12
N LEU A 41 -10.08 -3.23 10.98
CA LEU A 41 -10.14 -4.67 10.70
C LEU A 41 -9.51 -5.02 9.33
N ALA A 42 -9.84 -4.26 8.28
CA ALA A 42 -9.31 -4.46 6.94
C ALA A 42 -7.79 -4.30 6.90
N LYS A 43 -7.23 -3.29 7.59
CA LYS A 43 -5.77 -3.07 7.69
C LYS A 43 -5.06 -4.28 8.29
N ILE A 44 -5.60 -4.84 9.38
CA ILE A 44 -5.04 -6.04 10.02
C ILE A 44 -5.09 -7.24 9.06
N LYS A 45 -6.23 -7.44 8.38
CA LYS A 45 -6.41 -8.57 7.47
C LYS A 45 -5.52 -8.50 6.23
N ILE A 46 -5.32 -7.31 5.67
CA ILE A 46 -4.41 -7.09 4.54
C ILE A 46 -2.95 -7.34 4.95
N ALA A 47 -2.54 -6.88 6.14
CA ALA A 47 -1.19 -7.14 6.64
C ALA A 47 -0.92 -8.65 6.76
N LYS A 48 -1.84 -9.39 7.40
CA LYS A 48 -1.76 -10.86 7.51
C LYS A 48 -1.75 -11.54 6.14
N PHE A 49 -2.59 -11.09 5.21
CA PHE A 49 -2.65 -11.64 3.86
C PHE A 49 -1.35 -11.43 3.06
N LYS A 50 -0.60 -10.34 3.32
CA LYS A 50 0.72 -10.12 2.71
C LYS A 50 1.78 -11.06 3.29
N GLU A 51 1.73 -11.31 4.60
CA GLU A 51 2.64 -12.23 5.29
C GLU A 51 2.41 -13.70 4.86
N GLU A 52 1.15 -14.07 4.61
CA GLU A 52 0.76 -15.41 4.14
C GLU A 52 1.04 -15.65 2.64
N GLY A 53 1.74 -14.71 1.97
CA GLY A 53 2.20 -14.86 0.60
C GLY A 53 1.06 -14.95 -0.40
N GLY A 54 0.31 -13.84 -0.58
CA GLY A 54 -0.95 -13.67 -1.34
C GLY A 54 -1.05 -14.13 -2.81
N ALA A 55 -0.40 -15.23 -3.19
CA ALA A 55 -0.27 -15.79 -4.53
C ALA A 55 -0.98 -17.16 -4.71
N GLY A 56 -1.95 -17.52 -3.86
CA GLY A 56 -2.68 -18.79 -3.97
C GLY A 56 -4.02 -18.74 -4.73
N ALA A 57 -4.57 -17.56 -5.04
CA ALA A 57 -5.95 -17.46 -5.51
C ALA A 57 -6.12 -17.40 -7.05
N PHE A 58 -5.05 -17.59 -7.82
CA PHE A 58 -5.07 -17.64 -9.28
C PHE A 58 -4.00 -18.60 -9.83
N THR A 59 -4.15 -19.90 -9.56
CA THR A 59 -3.44 -20.93 -10.35
C THR A 59 -4.45 -21.88 -10.94
N ALA A 60 -4.58 -21.82 -12.26
CA ALA A 60 -5.16 -22.89 -13.09
C ALA A 60 -4.45 -24.23 -12.79
N PRO A 61 -5.10 -25.39 -13.02
CA PRO A 61 -4.55 -26.68 -12.59
C PRO A 61 -3.24 -26.98 -13.33
N ALA A 62 -2.16 -27.16 -12.57
CA ALA A 62 -0.84 -27.52 -13.09
C ALA A 62 -0.79 -29.01 -13.47
N VAL A 63 -0.42 -29.29 -14.72
CA VAL A 63 -0.14 -30.63 -15.25
C VAL A 63 1.27 -31.06 -14.79
N PRO A 64 1.52 -32.32 -14.36
CA PRO A 64 2.84 -32.71 -13.86
C PRO A 64 3.79 -32.96 -15.05
N ARG A 65 4.91 -32.22 -15.12
CA ARG A 65 5.99 -32.48 -16.08
C ARG A 65 6.97 -33.48 -15.49
N VAL A 66 6.97 -34.68 -16.05
CA VAL A 66 7.92 -35.76 -15.75
C VAL A 66 9.32 -35.32 -16.21
N ALA A 67 10.30 -35.28 -15.31
CA ALA A 67 11.70 -35.00 -15.65
C ALA A 67 12.45 -36.33 -15.80
N ASN A 68 12.93 -36.55 -17.02
CA ASN A 68 13.62 -37.76 -17.46
C ASN A 68 15.02 -37.90 -16.83
N LEU A 69 15.36 -39.15 -16.56
CA LEU A 69 16.62 -39.69 -16.07
C LEU A 69 17.68 -39.74 -17.19
N ALA A 70 18.88 -39.21 -16.95
CA ALA A 70 20.07 -39.55 -17.74
C ALA A 70 21.37 -39.44 -16.91
N HIS A 71 22.00 -40.60 -16.73
CA HIS A 71 23.38 -40.84 -16.26
C HIS A 71 24.43 -40.26 -17.22
N HIS A 72 25.64 -39.91 -16.73
CA HIS A 72 26.92 -40.51 -17.18
C HIS A 72 28.14 -40.04 -16.36
N HIS A 73 29.17 -40.89 -16.36
CA HIS A 73 30.28 -41.03 -15.41
C HIS A 73 31.64 -40.87 -16.16
N SER A 74 32.71 -40.46 -15.43
CA SER A 74 34.17 -40.61 -15.69
C SER A 74 34.81 -39.89 -16.93
N GLU A 75 36.09 -39.43 -17.02
CA GLU A 75 37.43 -39.80 -16.51
C GLU A 75 38.47 -38.63 -16.59
N GLN A 76 39.47 -38.65 -15.69
CA GLN A 76 40.95 -38.43 -15.79
C GLN A 76 41.68 -37.27 -16.56
N HIS A 77 42.64 -36.62 -15.83
CA HIS A 77 44.07 -36.24 -16.13
C HIS A 77 44.43 -35.44 -17.43
N MET A 78 45.40 -34.50 -17.56
CA MET A 78 46.71 -34.18 -16.96
C MET A 78 47.21 -32.76 -17.36
N GLY A 79 48.08 -32.15 -16.54
CA GLY A 79 49.30 -31.46 -17.02
C GLY A 79 49.37 -29.91 -17.06
N GLY A 80 50.39 -29.34 -16.39
CA GLY A 80 50.95 -28.02 -16.72
C GLY A 80 51.51 -27.19 -15.54
N GLN A 81 52.84 -27.20 -15.36
CA GLN A 81 53.60 -26.43 -14.37
C GLN A 81 53.95 -24.99 -14.84
N ALA A 82 53.76 -24.00 -13.95
CA ALA A 82 54.62 -22.84 -13.58
C ALA A 82 55.09 -21.82 -14.68
N PRO A 83 55.44 -20.54 -14.38
CA PRO A 83 56.27 -20.12 -13.24
C PRO A 83 55.87 -18.86 -12.47
N SER A 84 56.55 -18.74 -11.34
CA SER A 84 56.48 -17.72 -10.30
C SER A 84 57.16 -16.41 -10.70
N GLY A 85 56.52 -15.28 -10.41
CA GLY A 85 57.09 -13.93 -10.42
C GLY A 85 56.92 -13.30 -9.04
N TYR A 86 57.98 -13.36 -8.23
CA TYR A 86 58.05 -12.77 -6.91
C TYR A 86 58.20 -11.25 -7.04
N THR A 87 57.22 -10.47 -6.56
CA THR A 87 57.49 -9.13 -6.05
C THR A 87 56.97 -9.04 -4.62
N GLN A 88 57.90 -8.64 -3.78
CA GLN A 88 57.86 -8.60 -2.34
C GLN A 88 57.11 -7.33 -1.92
N ASN A 89 55.95 -7.49 -1.29
CA ASN A 89 55.46 -6.53 -0.32
C ASN A 89 54.75 -7.31 0.77
N GLY A 90 55.36 -7.29 1.96
CA GLY A 90 54.84 -7.91 3.16
C GLY A 90 53.51 -7.27 3.55
N GLY A 91 52.48 -8.10 3.64
CA GLY A 91 51.17 -7.74 4.16
C GLY A 91 50.36 -9.02 4.29
N ASP A 92 50.07 -9.40 5.53
CA ASP A 92 49.39 -10.64 5.87
C ASP A 92 48.11 -10.86 5.04
N PRO A 93 47.97 -12.00 4.32
CA PRO A 93 46.84 -12.24 3.41
C PRO A 93 45.50 -12.45 4.14
N MET A 94 45.50 -12.48 5.48
CA MET A 94 44.33 -12.73 6.31
C MET A 94 43.48 -11.45 6.54
N GLY A 95 44.06 -10.25 6.34
CA GLY A 95 43.35 -8.98 6.56
C GLY A 95 42.56 -8.45 5.36
N ALA A 96 42.87 -8.89 4.13
CA ALA A 96 42.23 -8.39 2.91
C ALA A 96 40.80 -8.89 2.73
N ALA A 97 40.54 -10.17 3.05
CA ALA A 97 39.20 -10.75 3.02
C ALA A 97 38.28 -10.13 4.10
N GLN A 98 38.81 -9.87 5.30
CA GLN A 98 38.10 -9.22 6.40
C GLN A 98 37.69 -7.77 6.05
N ARG A 99 38.59 -7.00 5.42
CA ARG A 99 38.33 -5.62 4.98
C ARG A 99 37.32 -5.53 3.84
N ALA A 100 37.37 -6.45 2.87
CA ALA A 100 36.39 -6.50 1.78
C ALA A 100 34.98 -6.83 2.30
N HIS A 101 34.88 -7.76 3.28
CA HIS A 101 33.60 -8.08 3.91
C HIS A 101 33.03 -6.93 4.75
N ALA A 102 33.87 -6.21 5.50
CA ALA A 102 33.46 -5.04 6.26
C ALA A 102 32.96 -3.90 5.36
N HIS A 103 33.61 -3.69 4.20
CA HIS A 103 33.19 -2.66 3.24
C HIS A 103 31.87 -3.03 2.54
N SER A 104 31.68 -4.31 2.16
CA SER A 104 30.42 -4.82 1.61
C SER A 104 29.27 -4.72 2.63
N GLN A 105 29.52 -5.05 3.90
CA GLN A 105 28.52 -4.97 4.97
C GLN A 105 28.13 -3.51 5.29
N ALA A 106 29.09 -2.59 5.28
CA ALA A 106 28.82 -1.16 5.46
C ALA A 106 27.99 -0.58 4.29
N HIS A 107 28.30 -0.96 3.05
CA HIS A 107 27.51 -0.56 1.87
C HIS A 107 26.08 -1.14 1.89
N ALA A 108 25.92 -2.40 2.31
CA ALA A 108 24.60 -3.00 2.46
C ALA A 108 23.76 -2.29 3.53
N HIS A 109 24.37 -1.94 4.67
CA HIS A 109 23.69 -1.23 5.76
C HIS A 109 23.29 0.20 5.35
N ALA A 110 24.16 0.91 4.63
CA ALA A 110 23.86 2.25 4.10
C ALA A 110 22.71 2.22 3.09
N ASN A 111 22.66 1.18 2.24
CA ASN A 111 21.58 1.00 1.28
C ASN A 111 20.24 0.75 1.99
N VAL A 112 20.20 -0.13 2.98
CA VAL A 112 18.98 -0.41 3.77
C VAL A 112 18.45 0.84 4.48
N LEU A 113 19.32 1.65 5.09
CA LEU A 113 18.90 2.90 5.74
C LEU A 113 18.37 3.93 4.73
N MET A 114 19.01 4.04 3.57
CA MET A 114 18.59 4.95 2.50
C MET A 114 17.26 4.51 1.89
N THR A 115 17.07 3.22 1.66
CA THR A 115 15.80 2.63 1.19
C THR A 115 14.68 2.88 2.19
N GLY A 116 14.87 2.58 3.48
CA GLY A 116 13.84 2.83 4.50
C GLY A 116 13.49 4.31 4.68
N ARG A 117 14.47 5.22 4.52
CA ARG A 117 14.23 6.67 4.56
C ARG A 117 13.46 7.16 3.32
N SER A 118 13.72 6.58 2.16
CA SER A 118 13.02 6.86 0.90
C SER A 118 11.57 6.36 0.95
N GLU A 119 11.35 5.16 1.47
CA GLU A 119 10.01 4.59 1.67
C GLU A 119 9.17 5.46 2.64
N ALA A 120 9.76 5.87 3.77
CA ALA A 120 9.09 6.77 4.72
C ALA A 120 8.81 8.18 4.16
N ALA A 121 9.57 8.63 3.16
CA ALA A 121 9.31 9.89 2.46
C ALA A 121 8.15 9.72 1.47
N ALA A 122 8.14 8.63 0.71
CA ALA A 122 7.08 8.32 -0.25
C ALA A 122 5.71 8.16 0.43
N GLU A 123 5.65 7.55 1.62
CA GLU A 123 4.42 7.47 2.41
C GLU A 123 3.90 8.85 2.84
N LYS A 124 4.79 9.75 3.26
CA LYS A 124 4.42 11.13 3.64
C LYS A 124 3.91 11.93 2.45
N ASP A 125 4.53 11.78 1.29
CA ASP A 125 4.08 12.43 0.06
C ASP A 125 2.70 11.91 -0.39
N HIS A 126 2.44 10.61 -0.20
CA HIS A 126 1.13 10.04 -0.46
C HIS A 126 0.05 10.64 0.45
N THR A 127 0.28 10.69 1.77
CA THR A 127 -0.66 11.32 2.72
C THR A 127 -0.88 12.80 2.43
N LEU A 128 0.18 13.53 2.04
CA LEU A 128 0.05 14.93 1.64
C LEU A 128 -0.86 15.10 0.42
N ASN A 129 -0.80 14.18 -0.54
CA ASN A 129 -1.67 14.21 -1.71
C ASN A 129 -3.14 13.95 -1.35
N GLU A 130 -3.42 12.97 -0.49
CA GLU A 130 -4.79 12.68 -0.01
C GLU A 130 -5.39 13.87 0.75
N LEU A 131 -4.59 14.52 1.60
CA LEU A 131 -5.03 15.71 2.34
C LEU A 131 -5.33 16.89 1.42
N ARG A 132 -4.56 17.05 0.34
CA ARG A 132 -4.80 18.09 -0.68
C ARG A 132 -6.11 17.83 -1.44
N GLU A 133 -6.33 16.60 -1.90
CA GLU A 133 -7.58 16.21 -2.56
C GLU A 133 -8.79 16.43 -1.62
N THR A 134 -8.66 16.04 -0.35
CA THR A 134 -9.70 16.25 0.65
C THR A 134 -10.02 17.74 0.83
N ASN A 135 -9.00 18.60 0.94
CA ASN A 135 -9.18 20.03 1.04
C ASN A 135 -9.88 20.62 -0.19
N GLU A 136 -9.50 20.21 -1.40
CA GLU A 136 -10.13 20.68 -2.65
C GLU A 136 -11.64 20.36 -2.68
N ILE A 137 -12.00 19.14 -2.27
CA ILE A 137 -13.40 18.72 -2.19
C ILE A 137 -14.15 19.53 -1.13
N LEU A 138 -13.53 19.77 0.04
CA LEU A 138 -14.13 20.57 1.11
C LEU A 138 -14.36 22.02 0.67
N GLU A 139 -13.39 22.65 0.02
CA GLU A 139 -13.55 23.99 -0.53
C GLU A 139 -14.71 24.07 -1.52
N THR A 140 -14.84 23.07 -2.39
CA THR A 140 -15.96 22.99 -3.34
C THR A 140 -17.31 22.85 -2.62
N LYS A 141 -17.36 22.09 -1.52
CA LYS A 141 -18.54 21.99 -0.67
C LYS A 141 -18.88 23.32 0.01
N VAL A 142 -17.89 24.02 0.56
CA VAL A 142 -18.07 25.36 1.16
C VAL A 142 -18.65 26.33 0.14
N ARG A 143 -18.04 26.43 -1.05
CA ARG A 143 -18.54 27.30 -2.13
C ARG A 143 -20.00 27.02 -2.49
N LYS A 144 -20.38 25.74 -2.61
CA LYS A 144 -21.78 25.36 -2.90
C LYS A 144 -22.74 25.70 -1.77
N MET A 145 -22.33 25.51 -0.52
CA MET A 145 -23.15 25.89 0.64
C MET A 145 -23.35 27.40 0.71
N GLU A 146 -22.30 28.19 0.48
CA GLU A 146 -22.39 29.66 0.44
C GLU A 146 -23.37 30.13 -0.64
N GLN A 147 -23.33 29.52 -1.84
CA GLN A 147 -24.31 29.80 -2.90
C GLN A 147 -25.74 29.46 -2.47
N LEU A 148 -25.96 28.32 -1.80
CA LEU A 148 -27.27 27.91 -1.31
C LEU A 148 -27.81 28.86 -0.24
N VAL A 149 -26.96 29.33 0.67
CA VAL A 149 -27.33 30.33 1.68
C VAL A 149 -27.78 31.62 1.00
N ARG A 150 -27.00 32.15 0.06
CA ARG A 150 -27.38 33.37 -0.71
C ARG A 150 -28.72 33.24 -1.44
N LEU A 151 -29.00 32.06 -2.00
CA LEU A 151 -30.28 31.77 -2.66
C LEU A 151 -31.42 31.74 -1.64
N LYS A 152 -31.22 31.09 -0.49
CA LYS A 152 -32.20 31.05 0.60
C LYS A 152 -32.49 32.46 1.12
N ASP A 153 -31.47 33.26 1.38
CA ASP A 153 -31.61 34.65 1.84
C ASP A 153 -32.39 35.50 0.84
N SER A 154 -32.09 35.38 -0.46
CA SER A 154 -32.84 36.08 -1.51
C SER A 154 -34.32 35.67 -1.55
N LYS A 155 -34.60 34.39 -1.33
CA LYS A 155 -35.98 33.88 -1.27
C LYS A 155 -36.70 34.39 -0.02
N ILE A 156 -36.03 34.41 1.13
CA ILE A 156 -36.55 34.97 2.37
C ILE A 156 -36.90 36.44 2.17
N ALA A 157 -35.97 37.24 1.63
CA ALA A 157 -36.22 38.66 1.35
C ALA A 157 -37.43 38.87 0.43
N THR A 158 -37.55 38.06 -0.62
CA THR A 158 -38.71 38.10 -1.54
C THR A 158 -40.03 37.79 -0.82
N LEU A 159 -40.04 36.76 0.02
CA LEU A 159 -41.24 36.35 0.75
C LEU A 159 -41.61 37.36 1.84
N MET A 160 -40.62 37.89 2.56
CA MET A 160 -40.82 38.96 3.55
C MET A 160 -41.42 40.22 2.88
N GLY A 161 -40.94 40.59 1.69
CA GLY A 161 -41.52 41.70 0.93
C GLY A 161 -42.97 41.45 0.53
N LYS A 162 -43.32 40.22 0.14
CA LYS A 162 -44.72 39.85 -0.16
C LYS A 162 -45.62 39.85 1.06
N LEU A 163 -45.13 39.36 2.20
CA LEU A 163 -45.83 39.38 3.49
C LEU A 163 -46.12 40.81 3.94
N GLN A 164 -45.12 41.69 3.90
CA GLN A 164 -45.28 43.11 4.18
C GLN A 164 -46.28 43.78 3.23
N ALA A 165 -46.19 43.51 1.92
CA ALA A 165 -47.14 44.05 0.94
C ALA A 165 -48.59 43.55 1.15
N ALA A 166 -48.75 42.34 1.69
CA ALA A 166 -50.05 41.79 2.07
C ALA A 166 -50.56 42.30 3.43
N GLY A 167 -49.79 43.15 4.14
CA GLY A 167 -50.14 43.66 5.45
C GLY A 167 -50.01 42.64 6.58
N ILE A 168 -49.32 41.52 6.33
CA ILE A 168 -49.09 40.44 7.30
C ILE A 168 -47.66 40.63 7.82
N SER A 169 -47.50 41.43 8.88
CA SER A 169 -46.23 41.68 9.57
C SER A 169 -46.31 41.19 11.00
#